data_AF-A0A010YHX7-F1
#
_entry.id   AF-A0A010YHX7-F1
#
_cell.length_a   1.000
_cell.length_b   1.000
_cell.length_c   1.000
_cell.angle_alpha   90.00
_cell.angle_beta   90.00
_cell.angle_gamma   90.00
#
_symmetry.space_group_name_H-M   'P 1'
#
loop_
_entity.id
_entity.type
_entity.pdbx_description
1 polymer ?
#
loop_
_entity_poly.entity_id
_entity_poly.type
_entity_poly.pdbx_seq_one_letter_code
_entity_poly.pdbx_strand_id
1 'polypeptide(L)' 'MLAVLRAGQHVDVLVHSNGGRADVVASDLAVLCGVGNDGEPDGLLYLAASAAQATVLAAIGPGARLSVTVRSP' A
#
# COMPACT_ATOMS: atom_id res chain seq x y z
N MET A 1 18.97 -1.24 4.31
CA MET A 1 18.27 0.04 4.60
C MET A 1 16.79 -0.28 4.65
N LEU A 2 16.15 -0.08 5.81
CA LEU A 2 14.71 -0.33 6.00
C LEU A 2 13.98 1.02 5.96
N ALA A 3 12.93 1.11 5.16
CA ALA A 3 12.02 2.26 5.20
C ALA A 3 10.90 1.95 6.20
N VAL A 4 10.60 2.88 7.10
CA VAL A 4 9.52 2.75 8.09
C VAL A 4 8.38 3.68 7.67
N LEU A 5 7.20 3.09 7.46
CA LEU A 5 5.95 3.82 7.26
C LEU A 5 5.26 4.01 8.61
N ARG A 6 4.72 5.20 8.85
CA ARG A 6 3.98 5.54 10.07
C ARG A 6 2.51 5.72 9.76
N ALA A 7 1.66 5.36 10.71
CA ALA A 7 0.23 5.66 10.62
C ALA A 7 -0.02 7.16 10.38
N GLY A 8 -0.98 7.47 9.51
CA GLY A 8 -1.28 8.84 9.08
C GLY A 8 -0.39 9.38 7.96
N GLN A 9 0.69 8.69 7.58
CA GLN A 9 1.39 9.03 6.34
C GLN A 9 0.56 8.63 5.11
N HIS A 10 0.74 9.36 4.02
CA HIS A 10 0.08 9.08 2.75
C HIS A 10 1.05 8.41 1.79
N VAL A 11 0.56 7.41 1.05
CA VAL A 11 1.36 6.64 0.10
C VAL A 11 0.65 6.45 -1.23
N ASP A 12 1.44 6.22 -2.27
CA ASP A 12 0.97 5.75 -3.57
C ASP A 12 1.38 4.28 -3.76
N VAL A 13 0.48 3.48 -4.31
CA VAL A 13 0.73 2.08 -4.66
C VAL A 13 0.89 1.96 -6.16
N LEU A 14 2.02 1.39 -6.57
CA LEU A 14 2.34 1.15 -7.97
C LEU A 14 2.46 -0.36 -8.24
N VAL A 15 1.94 -0.79 -9.38
CA VAL A 15 2.07 -2.16 -9.90
C VAL A 15 3.11 -2.17 -11.01
N HIS A 16 4.05 -3.11 -10.92
CA HIS A 16 5.07 -3.32 -11.94
C HIS A 16 4.61 -4.43 -12.89
N SER A 17 4.39 -4.08 -14.16
CA SER A 17 4.18 -5.09 -15.21
C SER A 17 5.53 -5.66 -15.66
N ASN A 18 5.55 -6.93 -16.09
CA ASN A 18 6.74 -7.63 -16.56
C ASN A 18 7.38 -6.89 -17.76
N GLY A 19 8.28 -5.95 -17.48
CA GLY A 19 8.82 -5.02 -18.48
C GLY A 19 9.36 -3.71 -17.91
N GLY A 20 9.10 -3.41 -16.62
CA GLY A 20 9.81 -2.36 -15.88
C GLY A 20 9.08 -1.02 -15.76
N ARG A 21 7.89 -0.87 -16.38
CA ARG A 21 7.03 0.28 -16.16
C ARG A 21 6.08 0.00 -14.99
N ALA A 22 6.11 0.89 -14.00
CA ALA A 22 5.21 0.88 -12.87
C ALA A 22 4.05 1.86 -13.12
N ASP A 23 2.82 1.38 -12.98
CA ASP A 23 1.63 2.22 -13.10
C ASP A 23 1.03 2.43 -11.71
N VAL A 24 0.65 3.68 -11.40
CA VAL A 24 -0.04 4.02 -10.14
C VAL A 24 -1.46 3.47 -10.22
N VAL A 25 -1.79 2.56 -9.32
CA VAL A 25 -3.11 1.90 -9.29
C VAL A 25 -4.01 2.44 -8.18
N ALA A 26 -3.41 2.99 -7.14
CA ALA A 26 -4.09 3.71 -6.08
C ALA A 26 -3.15 4.77 -5.51
N SER A 27 -3.69 5.95 -5.25
CA SER A 27 -2.93 7.11 -4.81
C SER A 27 -3.54 7.71 -3.55
N ASP A 28 -2.71 8.40 -2.77
CA ASP A 28 -3.11 9.13 -1.57
C ASP A 28 -3.72 8.28 -0.47
N LEU A 29 -3.20 7.06 -0.30
CA LEU A 29 -3.71 6.12 0.69
C LEU A 29 -3.11 6.45 2.06
N ALA A 30 -3.95 6.71 3.05
CA ALA A 30 -3.48 6.86 4.43
C ALA A 30 -3.06 5.49 4.99
N VAL A 31 -1.87 5.43 5.57
CA VAL A 31 -1.37 4.26 6.30
C VAL A 31 -2.12 4.14 7.62
N LEU A 32 -2.69 2.97 7.87
CA LEU A 32 -3.37 2.63 9.12
C LEU A 32 -2.45 1.77 10.00
N CYS A 33 -2.63 1.86 11.32
CA CYS A 33 -2.00 0.95 12.25
C CYS A 33 -2.85 -0.31 12.37
N GLY A 34 -2.31 -1.48 12.01
CA GLY A 34 -2.89 -2.76 12.38
C GLY A 34 -2.44 -3.13 13.78
N VAL A 35 -3.38 -3.49 14.65
CA VAL A 35 -3.09 -4.08 15.97
C VAL A 35 -3.71 -5.46 16.03
N GLY A 36 -2.90 -6.45 16.38
CA GLY A 36 -3.31 -7.80 16.70
C GLY A 36 -4.10 -7.86 18.01
N ASN A 37 -4.62 -9.05 18.33
CA ASN A 37 -5.45 -9.28 19.52
C ASN A 37 -4.70 -9.04 20.85
N ASP A 38 -3.37 -9.06 20.82
CA ASP A 38 -2.46 -8.79 21.93
C ASP A 38 -1.99 -7.33 21.99
N GLY A 39 -2.45 -6.47 21.07
CA GLY A 39 -2.08 -5.06 20.98
C GLY A 39 -0.77 -4.80 20.22
N GLU A 40 -0.08 -5.84 19.77
CA GLU A 40 1.13 -5.71 18.96
C GLU A 40 0.80 -5.56 17.46
N PRO A 41 1.64 -4.90 16.66
CA PRO A 41 1.47 -4.86 15.21
C PRO A 41 1.51 -6.28 14.62
N ASP A 42 0.50 -6.62 13.82
CA ASP A 42 0.37 -7.94 13.18
C ASP A 42 1.31 -8.15 11.98
N GLY A 43 2.15 -7.15 11.68
CA GLY A 43 3.09 -7.17 10.56
C GLY A 43 2.45 -6.92 9.19
N LEU A 44 1.17 -6.54 9.13
CA LEU A 44 0.46 -6.22 7.90
C LEU A 44 0.44 -4.71 7.65
N LEU A 45 0.54 -4.32 6.38
CA LEU A 45 0.35 -2.94 5.95
C LEU A 45 -1.12 -2.70 5.61
N TYR A 46 -1.78 -1.84 6.38
CA TYR A 46 -3.16 -1.44 6.14
C TYR A 46 -3.21 -0.07 5.48
N LEU A 47 -4.02 0.05 4.43
CA LEU A 47 -4.17 1.27 3.64
C LEU A 47 -5.65 1.64 3.57
N ALA A 48 -5.97 2.89 3.90
CA ALA A 48 -7.31 3.43 3.75
C ALA A 48 -7.60 3.72 2.27
N ALA A 49 -8.23 2.77 1.60
CA ALA A 49 -8.64 2.89 0.20
C ALA A 49 -10.13 3.23 0.09
N SER A 50 -10.48 4.11 -0.85
CA SER A 50 -11.87 4.25 -1.31
C SER A 50 -12.35 2.95 -1.97
N ALA A 51 -13.68 2.77 -2.11
CA ALA A 51 -14.25 1.59 -2.76
C ALA A 51 -13.72 1.36 -4.20
N ALA A 52 -13.50 2.45 -4.95
CA ALA A 52 -12.94 2.39 -6.29
C ALA A 52 -11.48 1.89 -6.27
N GLN A 53 -10.66 2.44 -5.37
CA GLN A 53 -9.26 2.01 -5.20
C GLN A 53 -9.16 0.57 -4.71
N ALA A 54 -10.01 0.16 -3.77
CA ALA A 54 -10.07 -1.21 -3.28
C ALA A 54 -10.40 -2.21 -4.40
N THR A 55 -11.31 -1.85 -5.30
CA THR A 55 -11.65 -2.67 -6.48
C THR A 55 -10.43 -2.85 -7.40
N VAL A 56 -9.69 -1.78 -7.66
CA VAL A 56 -8.47 -1.85 -8.50
C VAL A 56 -7.38 -2.69 -7.82
N LEU A 57 -7.16 -2.51 -6.51
CA LEU A 57 -6.18 -3.29 -5.76
C LEU A 57 -6.54 -4.78 -5.72
N ALA A 58 -7.83 -5.13 -5.61
CA ALA A 58 -8.29 -6.52 -5.64
C ALA A 58 -8.13 -7.19 -7.01
N ALA A 59 -8.07 -6.42 -8.10
CA ALA A 59 -7.81 -6.93 -9.45
C ALA A 59 -6.33 -7.30 -9.68
N ILE A 60 -5.44 -6.96 -8.75
CA ILE A 60 -4.02 -7.30 -8.83
C ILE A 60 -3.85 -8.80 -8.61
N GLY A 61 -3.41 -9.49 -9.65
CA GLY A 61 -3.21 -10.93 -9.61
C GLY A 61 -2.10 -11.36 -8.64
N PRO A 62 -2.15 -12.62 -8.16
CA PRO A 62 -1.09 -13.18 -7.33
C PRO A 62 0.24 -13.16 -8.09
N GLY A 63 1.32 -12.74 -7.42
CA GLY A 63 2.66 -12.64 -8.02
C GLY A 63 2.97 -11.30 -8.69
N ALA A 64 2.03 -10.35 -8.73
CA ALA A 64 2.33 -8.99 -9.13
C ALA A 64 3.34 -8.35 -8.17
N ARG A 65 4.33 -7.66 -8.72
CA ARG A 65 5.29 -6.89 -7.92
C ARG A 65 4.70 -5.51 -7.64
N LEU A 66 4.61 -5.17 -6.36
CA LEU A 66 4.15 -3.86 -5.88
C LEU A 66 5.31 -3.02 -5.36
N SER A 67 5.20 -1.71 -5.51
CA SER A 67 6.00 -0.75 -4.75
C SER A 67 5.09 0.27 -4.10
N VAL A 68 5.45 0.69 -2.89
CA VAL A 68 4.76 1.72 -2.13
C VAL A 68 5.70 2.91 -2.02
N THR A 69 5.22 4.10 -2.40
CA THR A 69 6.00 5.33 -2.33
C THR A 69 5.38 6.26 -1.31
N VAL A 70 6.17 6.75 -0.36
CA VAL A 70 5.73 7.78 0.59
C VAL A 70 5.54 9.09 -0.16
N ARG A 71 4.35 9.67 -0.04
CA ARG A 71 4.10 11.02 -0.54
C ARG A 71 4.74 11.99 0.46
N SER A 72 5.71 12.76 -0.02
CA SER A 72 6.21 13.89 0.77
C SER A 72 5.11 14.96 0.83
N PRO A 73 4.93 15.64 1.97
CA PRO A 73 3.94 16.70 2.12
C PRO A 73 4.17 17.86 1.14
#